data_AF-M5JKP3-F1
#
_entry.id   AF-M5JKP3-F1
#
_cell.length_a   1.000
_cell.length_b   1.000
_cell.length_c   1.000
_cell.angle_alpha   90.00
_cell.angle_beta   90.00
_cell.angle_gamma   90.00
#
_symmetry.space_group_name_H-M   'P 1'
#
loop_
_entity.id
_entity.type
_entity.pdbx_description
1 polymer ?
#
loop_
_entity_poly.entity_id
_entity_poly.type
_entity_poly.pdbx_seq_one_letter_code
_entity_poly.pdbx_strand_id
1 'polypeptide(L)'
;MFDSQTIADLTMMANEAKIEPAALLAIAEVESGGRALHNINGGKEPAIRFEGHYFDRRLSGRLREYARSNGLSAPIAGRIRNPKSQGERWLLLERAMGLNKKAALESTSWGLGQVMGAHWEWLGYMTVDDLVAEARGSVAGQARLMLRFIEKAELLEVLKARNWREFARRYNGPAFARNEYDKRMAEAYQRWQKQLDTLKRAA
;
A
#
# COMPACT_ATOMS: atom_id res chain seq x y z
N MET A 1 -10.28 -11.70 3.95
CA MET A 1 -9.24 -12.72 3.72
C MET A 1 -9.04 -12.81 2.22
N PHE A 2 -7.79 -12.97 1.76
CA PHE A 2 -7.49 -13.04 0.34
C PHE A 2 -8.18 -14.23 -0.33
N ASP A 3 -8.53 -14.07 -1.61
CA ASP A 3 -8.95 -15.19 -2.45
C ASP A 3 -7.77 -16.09 -2.83
N SER A 4 -8.08 -17.30 -3.31
CA SER A 4 -7.06 -18.32 -3.63
C SER A 4 -6.06 -17.85 -4.69
N GLN A 5 -6.52 -17.07 -5.68
CA GLN A 5 -5.63 -16.55 -6.72
C GLN A 5 -4.63 -15.54 -6.15
N THR A 6 -5.12 -14.62 -5.31
CA THR A 6 -4.26 -13.64 -4.61
C THR A 6 -3.23 -14.33 -3.72
N ILE A 7 -3.62 -15.42 -3.04
CA ILE A 7 -2.70 -16.22 -2.20
C ILE A 7 -1.62 -16.88 -3.07
N ALA A 8 -2.00 -17.46 -4.21
CA ALA A 8 -1.06 -18.09 -5.14
C ALA A 8 -0.07 -17.06 -5.72
N ASP A 9 -0.56 -15.92 -6.20
CA ASP A 9 0.27 -14.85 -6.76
C ASP A 9 1.27 -14.33 -5.71
N LEU A 10 0.82 -14.02 -4.50
CA LEU A 10 1.71 -13.56 -3.43
C LEU A 10 2.72 -14.62 -2.99
N THR A 11 2.32 -15.90 -3.00
CA THR A 11 3.23 -17.01 -2.68
C THR A 11 4.34 -17.14 -3.72
N MET A 12 4.00 -17.06 -5.01
CA MET A 12 4.96 -17.09 -6.11
C MET A 12 5.94 -15.92 -6.02
N MET A 13 5.42 -14.69 -5.89
CA MET A 13 6.24 -13.47 -5.78
C MET A 13 7.18 -13.49 -4.56
N ALA A 14 6.71 -14.03 -3.42
CA ALA A 14 7.54 -14.18 -2.23
C ALA A 14 8.70 -15.16 -2.47
N ASN A 15 8.42 -16.31 -3.10
CA ASN A 15 9.44 -17.31 -3.40
C ASN A 15 10.52 -16.75 -4.36
N GLU A 16 10.12 -16.02 -5.41
CA GLU A 16 11.04 -15.35 -6.33
C GLU A 16 11.95 -14.35 -5.59
N ALA A 17 11.38 -13.59 -4.65
CA ALA A 17 12.10 -12.65 -3.81
C ALA A 17 12.87 -13.29 -2.64
N LYS A 18 12.85 -14.62 -2.51
CA LYS A 18 13.46 -15.38 -1.40
C LYS A 18 12.99 -14.90 -0.02
N ILE A 19 11.70 -14.55 0.07
CA ILE A 19 10.98 -14.21 1.30
C ILE A 19 10.04 -15.37 1.62
N GLU A 20 9.86 -15.68 2.90
CA GLU A 20 8.84 -16.64 3.32
C GLU A 20 7.45 -16.18 2.86
N PRO A 21 6.67 -17.00 2.11
CA PRO A 21 5.33 -16.61 1.65
C PRO A 21 4.41 -16.11 2.75
N ALA A 22 4.45 -16.74 3.93
CA ALA A 22 3.66 -16.31 5.09
C ALA A 22 3.99 -14.88 5.53
N ALA A 23 5.24 -14.43 5.39
CA ALA A 23 5.67 -13.09 5.77
C ALA A 23 5.14 -12.03 4.78
N LEU A 24 5.22 -12.29 3.47
CA LEU A 24 4.69 -11.38 2.47
C LEU A 24 3.16 -11.26 2.56
N LEU A 25 2.47 -12.39 2.76
CA LEU A 25 1.03 -12.44 2.98
C LEU A 25 0.61 -11.68 4.25
N ALA A 26 1.38 -11.82 5.34
CA ALA A 26 1.10 -11.12 6.59
C ALA A 26 1.17 -9.60 6.45
N ILE A 27 2.22 -9.08 5.80
CA ILE A 27 2.35 -7.65 5.53
C ILE A 27 1.20 -7.17 4.64
N ALA A 28 0.98 -7.86 3.51
CA ALA A 28 -0.08 -7.52 2.58
C ALA A 28 -1.47 -7.51 3.26
N GLU A 29 -1.77 -8.47 4.14
CA GLU A 29 -3.03 -8.51 4.88
C GLU A 29 -3.17 -7.31 5.81
N VAL A 30 -2.13 -7.00 6.60
CA VAL A 30 -2.19 -5.93 7.60
C VAL A 30 -2.32 -4.55 6.93
N GLU A 31 -1.64 -4.35 5.80
CA GLU A 31 -1.67 -3.08 5.06
C GLU A 31 -2.96 -2.89 4.25
N SER A 32 -3.48 -3.96 3.63
CA SER A 32 -4.65 -3.87 2.73
C SER A 32 -5.98 -4.23 3.38
N GLY A 33 -5.97 -4.81 4.58
CA GLY A 33 -7.15 -5.44 5.17
C GLY A 33 -7.52 -6.77 4.50
N GLY A 34 -6.55 -7.43 3.85
CA GLY A 34 -6.74 -8.75 3.26
C GLY A 34 -7.56 -8.74 1.96
N ARG A 35 -7.48 -7.66 1.17
CA ARG A 35 -8.13 -7.54 -0.15
C ARG A 35 -7.24 -6.79 -1.15
N ALA A 36 -6.90 -7.44 -2.26
CA ALA A 36 -6.05 -6.86 -3.29
C ALA A 36 -6.81 -5.93 -4.26
N LEU A 37 -8.06 -6.28 -4.58
CA LEU A 37 -8.86 -5.60 -5.61
C LEU A 37 -10.27 -5.26 -5.12
N HIS A 38 -10.75 -4.08 -5.53
CA HIS A 38 -12.07 -3.55 -5.24
C HIS A 38 -12.84 -3.30 -6.54
N ASN A 39 -14.15 -3.51 -6.52
CA ASN A 39 -15.02 -3.15 -7.64
C ASN A 39 -15.30 -1.64 -7.55
N ILE A 40 -14.77 -0.87 -8.50
CA ILE A 40 -14.91 0.58 -8.56
C ILE A 40 -15.39 0.93 -9.97
N ASN A 41 -16.57 1.54 -10.10
CA ASN A 41 -17.14 1.96 -11.39
C ASN A 41 -17.14 0.86 -12.48
N GLY A 42 -17.39 -0.39 -12.08
CA GLY A 42 -17.40 -1.55 -12.98
C GLY A 42 -16.02 -2.17 -13.28
N GLY A 43 -14.92 -1.54 -12.86
CA GLY A 43 -13.56 -2.03 -12.97
C GLY A 43 -13.01 -2.63 -11.67
N LYS A 44 -11.88 -3.34 -11.77
CA LYS A 44 -11.08 -3.80 -10.63
C LYS A 44 -9.97 -2.79 -10.37
N GLU A 45 -9.96 -2.21 -9.18
CA GLU A 45 -8.95 -1.23 -8.77
C GLU A 45 -8.23 -1.67 -7.49
N PRO A 46 -6.95 -1.31 -7.31
CA PRO A 46 -6.25 -1.51 -6.05
C PRO A 46 -6.89 -0.70 -4.92
N ALA A 47 -6.66 -1.13 -3.68
CA ALA A 47 -6.93 -0.32 -2.52
C ALA A 47 -6.05 0.94 -2.55
N ILE A 48 -6.65 2.10 -2.28
CA ILE A 48 -5.92 3.35 -2.14
C ILE A 48 -6.14 4.01 -0.78
N ARG A 49 -5.21 4.89 -0.44
CA ARG A 49 -5.34 5.82 0.69
C ARG A 49 -4.70 7.16 0.32
N PHE A 50 -5.51 8.20 0.29
CA PHE A 50 -5.08 9.55 -0.07
C PHE A 50 -4.60 10.32 1.17
N GLU A 51 -3.43 10.96 1.08
CA GLU A 51 -2.84 11.73 2.16
C GLU A 51 -2.90 13.23 1.84
N GLY A 52 -3.96 13.91 2.28
CA GLY A 52 -4.19 15.32 1.98
C GLY A 52 -3.08 16.27 2.44
N HIS A 53 -2.24 15.87 3.40
CA HIS A 53 -1.06 16.62 3.83
C HIS A 53 0.17 16.42 2.92
N TYR A 54 0.26 15.30 2.19
CA TYR A 54 1.20 15.17 1.07
C TYR A 54 0.75 16.07 -0.08
N PHE A 55 -0.56 16.13 -0.34
CA PHE A 55 -1.11 16.94 -1.41
C PHE A 55 -0.91 18.43 -1.14
N ASP A 56 -1.18 18.89 0.09
CA ASP A 56 -0.95 20.27 0.52
C ASP A 56 0.49 20.76 0.27
N ARG A 57 1.47 19.91 0.59
CA ARG A 57 2.91 20.21 0.42
C ARG A 57 3.35 20.27 -1.04
N ARG A 58 2.65 19.55 -1.91
CA ARG A 58 2.94 19.49 -3.36
C ARG A 58 2.28 20.59 -4.17
N LEU A 59 1.28 21.25 -3.60
CA LEU A 59 0.62 22.40 -4.21
C LEU A 59 1.25 23.70 -3.73
N SER A 60 1.05 24.76 -4.53
CA SER A 60 1.45 26.12 -4.19
C SER A 60 0.44 27.14 -4.70
N GLY A 61 0.52 28.37 -4.16
CA GLY A 61 -0.37 29.48 -4.50
C GLY A 61 -1.85 29.13 -4.49
N ARG A 62 -2.56 29.63 -5.51
CA ARG A 62 -4.01 29.49 -5.68
C ARG A 62 -4.49 28.04 -5.68
N LEU A 63 -3.71 27.09 -6.20
CA LEU A 63 -4.10 25.67 -6.20
C LEU A 63 -4.15 25.10 -4.79
N ARG A 64 -3.18 25.44 -3.94
CA ARG A 64 -3.15 24.99 -2.54
C ARG A 64 -4.29 25.62 -1.73
N GLU A 65 -4.52 26.91 -1.92
CA GLU A 65 -5.63 27.64 -1.28
C GLU A 65 -6.98 27.03 -1.66
N TYR A 66 -7.20 26.80 -2.95
CA TYR A 66 -8.41 26.14 -3.44
C TYR A 66 -8.56 24.72 -2.86
N ALA A 67 -7.49 23.92 -2.85
CA ALA A 67 -7.51 22.57 -2.29
C ALA A 67 -7.85 22.57 -0.79
N ARG A 68 -7.33 23.52 -0.01
CA ARG A 68 -7.68 23.70 1.42
C ARG A 68 -9.16 24.07 1.59
N SER A 69 -9.63 25.08 0.88
CA SER A 69 -11.02 25.56 0.97
C SER A 69 -12.06 24.52 0.53
N ASN A 70 -11.68 23.58 -0.33
CA ASN A 70 -12.55 22.50 -0.82
C ASN A 70 -12.36 21.15 -0.12
N GLY A 71 -11.61 21.12 1.00
CA GLY A 71 -11.42 19.92 1.80
C GLY A 71 -10.62 18.81 1.10
N LEU A 72 -9.73 19.17 0.17
CA LEU A 72 -8.86 18.25 -0.55
C LEU A 72 -7.44 18.22 0.01
N SER A 73 -7.03 19.23 0.78
CA SER A 73 -5.70 19.27 1.37
C SER A 73 -5.72 19.98 2.73
N ALA A 74 -4.76 19.62 3.59
CA ALA A 74 -4.53 20.31 4.85
C ALA A 74 -3.07 20.09 5.28
N PRO A 75 -2.40 21.07 5.91
CA PRO A 75 -0.99 20.92 6.29
C PRO A 75 -0.76 19.85 7.38
N ILE A 76 -1.80 19.51 8.15
CA ILE A 76 -1.72 18.54 9.25
C ILE A 76 -2.23 17.18 8.78
N ALA A 77 -1.42 16.13 9.01
CA ALA A 77 -1.77 14.75 8.70
C ALA A 77 -3.10 14.31 9.36
N GLY A 78 -3.89 13.52 8.64
CA GLY A 78 -5.18 13.01 9.13
C GLY A 78 -6.35 14.01 9.15
N ARG A 79 -6.14 15.29 8.84
CA ARG A 79 -7.23 16.28 8.74
C ARG A 79 -8.17 16.00 7.57
N ILE A 80 -7.61 15.61 6.42
CA ILE A 80 -8.40 15.07 5.32
C ILE A 80 -8.62 13.59 5.60
N ARG A 81 -9.84 13.26 6.04
CA ARG A 81 -10.20 11.89 6.40
C ARG A 81 -10.48 11.10 5.12
N ASN A 82 -9.89 9.91 5.02
CA ASN A 82 -10.27 8.98 3.97
C ASN A 82 -11.69 8.45 4.26
N PRO A 83 -12.58 8.43 3.26
CA PRO A 83 -13.87 7.76 3.36
C PRO A 83 -13.74 6.28 3.73
N LYS A 84 -14.84 5.70 4.21
CA LYS A 84 -14.87 4.28 4.62
C LYS A 84 -14.72 3.35 3.41
N SER A 85 -15.42 3.64 2.32
CA SER A 85 -15.39 2.80 1.12
C SER A 85 -14.23 3.15 0.18
N GLN A 86 -13.74 2.18 -0.57
CA GLN A 86 -12.75 2.44 -1.62
C GLN A 86 -13.35 3.27 -2.77
N GLY A 87 -14.63 3.11 -3.10
CA GLY A 87 -15.31 3.92 -4.12
C GLY A 87 -15.22 5.41 -3.82
N GLU A 88 -15.55 5.81 -2.60
CA GLU A 88 -15.46 7.21 -2.18
C GLU A 88 -14.00 7.71 -2.06
N ARG A 89 -13.04 6.84 -1.75
CA ARG A 89 -11.61 7.19 -1.79
C ARG A 89 -11.14 7.46 -3.22
N TRP A 90 -11.59 6.66 -4.18
CA TRP A 90 -11.31 6.88 -5.60
C TRP A 90 -11.94 8.19 -6.09
N LEU A 91 -13.18 8.49 -5.69
CA LEU A 91 -13.80 9.80 -5.97
C LEU A 91 -13.02 10.98 -5.35
N LEU A 92 -12.49 10.81 -4.13
CA LEU A 92 -11.63 11.82 -3.50
C LEU A 92 -10.33 12.03 -4.31
N LEU A 93 -9.70 10.95 -4.76
CA LEU A 93 -8.52 11.01 -5.62
C LEU A 93 -8.82 11.69 -6.96
N GLU A 94 -9.94 11.33 -7.62
CA GLU A 94 -10.38 11.95 -8.88
C GLU A 94 -10.55 13.46 -8.75
N ARG A 95 -11.19 13.92 -7.67
CA ARG A 95 -11.29 15.35 -7.37
C ARG A 95 -9.92 16.01 -7.23
N ALA A 96 -8.99 15.39 -6.51
CA ALA A 96 -7.63 15.91 -6.35
C ALA A 96 -6.84 15.92 -7.67
N MET A 97 -6.99 14.89 -8.51
CA MET A 97 -6.37 14.82 -9.83
C MET A 97 -6.86 15.94 -10.76
N GLY A 98 -8.12 16.37 -10.62
CA GLY A 98 -8.68 17.50 -11.36
C GLY A 98 -7.98 18.84 -11.06
N LEU A 99 -7.32 18.98 -9.90
CA LEU A 99 -6.52 20.16 -9.57
C LEU A 99 -5.07 19.99 -10.04
N ASN A 100 -4.47 18.85 -9.72
CA ASN A 100 -3.11 18.52 -10.12
C ASN A 100 -2.90 17.00 -10.07
N LYS A 101 -2.93 16.35 -11.23
CA LYS A 101 -2.82 14.89 -11.38
C LYS A 101 -1.56 14.33 -10.72
N LYS A 102 -0.37 14.82 -11.10
CA LYS A 102 0.91 14.33 -10.56
C LYS A 102 0.95 14.43 -9.04
N ALA A 103 0.60 15.58 -8.49
CA ALA A 103 0.61 15.79 -7.05
C ALA A 103 -0.38 14.87 -6.32
N ALA A 104 -1.56 14.62 -6.90
CA ALA A 104 -2.57 13.76 -6.31
C ALA A 104 -2.12 12.28 -6.29
N LEU A 105 -1.56 11.78 -7.40
CA LEU A 105 -1.03 10.42 -7.49
C LEU A 105 0.16 10.20 -6.54
N GLU A 106 1.06 11.18 -6.44
CA GLU A 106 2.18 11.13 -5.48
C GLU A 106 1.71 11.18 -4.02
N SER A 107 0.53 11.75 -3.76
CA SER A 107 -0.07 11.86 -2.43
C SER A 107 -0.97 10.69 -2.07
N THR A 108 -0.88 9.58 -2.81
CA THR A 108 -1.73 8.40 -2.63
C THR A 108 -0.87 7.17 -2.37
N SER A 109 -1.24 6.36 -1.39
CA SER A 109 -0.72 5.02 -1.17
C SER A 109 -1.49 3.99 -2.01
N TRP A 110 -0.77 3.04 -2.62
CA TRP A 110 -1.30 2.14 -3.64
C TRP A 110 -1.18 0.66 -3.28
N GLY A 111 -2.27 -0.08 -3.49
CA GLY A 111 -2.30 -1.55 -3.53
C GLY A 111 -2.02 -2.25 -2.21
N LEU A 112 -1.71 -3.54 -2.30
CA LEU A 112 -1.49 -4.45 -1.18
C LEU A 112 -0.49 -3.93 -0.13
N GLY A 113 0.61 -3.32 -0.57
CA GLY A 113 1.62 -2.77 0.32
C GLY A 113 1.36 -1.34 0.79
N GLN A 114 0.30 -0.69 0.29
CA GLN A 114 0.01 0.74 0.52
C GLN A 114 1.23 1.65 0.29
N VAL A 115 2.02 1.34 -0.75
CA VAL A 115 3.24 2.10 -1.07
C VAL A 115 2.88 3.48 -1.59
N MET A 116 3.46 4.52 -1.00
CA MET A 116 3.18 5.91 -1.36
C MET A 116 3.67 6.23 -2.77
N GLY A 117 2.82 6.82 -3.60
CA GLY A 117 3.15 7.20 -4.98
C GLY A 117 4.30 8.20 -5.06
N ALA A 118 4.52 9.02 -4.02
CA ALA A 118 5.67 9.91 -3.87
C ALA A 118 7.04 9.24 -4.06
N HIS A 119 7.11 7.92 -3.88
CA HIS A 119 8.34 7.15 -3.95
C HIS A 119 8.70 6.68 -5.36
N TRP A 120 7.94 7.04 -6.39
CA TRP A 120 8.13 6.56 -7.76
C TRP A 120 9.59 6.67 -8.24
N GLU A 121 10.22 7.84 -8.05
CA GLU A 121 11.60 8.09 -8.50
C GLU A 121 12.61 7.25 -7.72
N TRP A 122 12.50 7.22 -6.39
CA TRP A 122 13.38 6.43 -5.51
C TRP A 122 13.26 4.91 -5.76
N LEU A 123 12.07 4.46 -6.14
CA LEU A 123 11.79 3.07 -6.53
C LEU A 123 12.23 2.75 -7.98
N GLY A 124 12.69 3.74 -8.73
CA GLY A 124 13.21 3.59 -10.08
C GLY A 124 12.15 3.54 -11.19
N TYR A 125 10.95 4.06 -10.94
CA TYR A 125 9.97 4.31 -12.00
C TYR A 125 10.31 5.61 -12.74
N MET A 126 9.92 5.71 -14.02
CA MET A 126 10.16 6.93 -14.81
C MET A 126 9.21 8.06 -14.45
N THR A 127 7.98 7.72 -14.06
CA THR A 127 6.96 8.67 -13.62
C THR A 127 6.09 8.07 -12.52
N VAL A 128 5.29 8.91 -11.86
CA VAL A 128 4.25 8.42 -10.93
C VAL A 128 3.17 7.61 -11.65
N ASP A 129 2.87 7.93 -12.91
CA ASP A 129 1.90 7.17 -13.71
C ASP A 129 2.37 5.73 -13.94
N ASP A 130 3.68 5.49 -14.10
CA ASP A 130 4.23 4.13 -14.24
C ASP A 130 4.09 3.31 -12.95
N LEU A 131 4.32 3.92 -11.78
CA LEU A 131 4.08 3.28 -10.49
C LEU A 131 2.59 2.92 -10.35
N VAL A 132 1.70 3.84 -10.72
CA VAL A 132 0.25 3.63 -10.66
C VAL A 132 -0.18 2.54 -11.65
N ALA A 133 0.40 2.49 -12.85
CA ALA A 133 0.13 1.47 -13.84
C ALA A 133 0.56 0.08 -13.35
N GLU A 134 1.73 -0.06 -12.71
CA GLU A 134 2.15 -1.30 -12.08
C GLU A 134 1.15 -1.74 -10.99
N ALA A 135 0.75 -0.83 -10.10
CA ALA A 135 -0.20 -1.15 -9.03
C ALA A 135 -1.61 -1.53 -9.54
N ARG A 136 -2.05 -0.95 -10.66
CA ARG A 136 -3.35 -1.25 -11.27
C ARG A 136 -3.31 -2.46 -12.20
N GLY A 137 -2.14 -2.84 -12.70
CA GLY A 137 -1.99 -3.87 -13.72
C GLY A 137 -2.35 -5.28 -13.24
N SER A 138 -2.01 -5.64 -12.00
CA SER A 138 -2.36 -6.95 -11.41
C SER A 138 -2.04 -7.02 -9.92
N VAL A 139 -2.49 -8.10 -9.27
CA VAL A 139 -2.04 -8.47 -7.91
C VAL A 139 -0.51 -8.65 -7.87
N ALA A 140 0.07 -9.31 -8.88
CA ALA A 140 1.51 -9.45 -9.01
C ALA A 140 2.22 -8.09 -9.15
N GLY A 141 1.63 -7.12 -9.85
CA GLY A 141 2.13 -5.75 -9.92
C GLY A 141 2.13 -5.04 -8.57
N GLN A 142 1.04 -5.17 -7.79
CA GLN A 142 1.00 -4.65 -6.41
C GLN A 142 2.06 -5.30 -5.52
N ALA A 143 2.28 -6.61 -5.66
CA ALA A 143 3.32 -7.34 -4.94
C ALA A 143 4.72 -6.89 -5.35
N ARG A 144 5.00 -6.71 -6.65
CA ARG A 144 6.27 -6.16 -7.14
C ARG A 144 6.54 -4.77 -6.58
N LEU A 145 5.55 -3.89 -6.57
CA LEU A 145 5.68 -2.55 -5.98
C LEU A 145 6.05 -2.63 -4.49
N MET A 146 5.38 -3.49 -3.73
CA MET A 146 5.68 -3.72 -2.31
C MET A 146 7.10 -4.30 -2.10
N LEU A 147 7.50 -5.29 -2.91
CA LEU A 147 8.83 -5.91 -2.84
C LEU A 147 9.95 -4.93 -3.19
N ARG A 148 9.76 -4.09 -4.22
CA ARG A 148 10.70 -3.00 -4.56
C ARG A 148 10.90 -2.05 -3.40
N PHE A 149 9.83 -1.70 -2.69
CA PHE A 149 9.94 -0.87 -1.48
C PHE A 149 10.72 -1.58 -0.38
N ILE A 150 10.41 -2.86 -0.10
CA ILE A 150 11.11 -3.67 0.91
C ILE A 150 12.62 -3.75 0.61
N GLU A 151 12.98 -3.96 -0.65
CA GLU A 151 14.37 -4.02 -1.10
C GLU A 151 15.07 -2.67 -0.97
N LYS A 152 14.50 -1.59 -1.54
CA LYS A 152 15.08 -0.25 -1.49
C LYS A 152 15.18 0.31 -0.07
N ALA A 153 14.24 -0.06 0.81
CA ALA A 153 14.27 0.28 2.22
C ALA A 153 15.19 -0.62 3.05
N GLU A 154 15.91 -1.57 2.46
CA GLU A 154 16.81 -2.53 3.13
C GLU A 154 16.12 -3.29 4.27
N LEU A 155 14.89 -3.75 4.01
CA LEU A 155 14.05 -4.47 4.98
C LEU A 155 14.07 -5.98 4.82
N LEU A 156 14.71 -6.49 3.77
CA LEU A 156 14.71 -7.92 3.47
C LEU A 156 15.26 -8.77 4.63
N GLU A 157 16.43 -8.40 5.16
CA GLU A 157 17.05 -9.14 6.27
C GLU A 157 16.27 -8.98 7.59
N VAL A 158 15.66 -7.81 7.81
CA VAL A 158 14.76 -7.58 8.96
C VAL A 158 13.55 -8.51 8.90
N LEU A 159 12.98 -8.68 7.70
CA LEU A 159 11.85 -9.55 7.44
C LEU A 159 12.22 -11.03 7.58
N LYS A 160 13.39 -11.45 7.06
CA LYS A 160 13.91 -12.82 7.23
C LYS A 160 14.19 -13.16 8.69
N ALA A 161 14.70 -12.21 9.46
CA ALA A 161 14.84 -12.33 10.92
C ALA A 161 13.50 -12.27 11.66
N ARG A 162 12.38 -12.04 10.95
CA ARG A 162 11.03 -11.90 11.50
C ARG A 162 10.96 -10.83 12.60
N ASN A 163 11.78 -9.79 12.48
CA ASN A 163 11.79 -8.67 13.42
C ASN A 163 10.68 -7.69 13.06
N TRP A 164 9.43 -8.09 13.38
CA TRP A 164 8.21 -7.34 13.05
C TRP A 164 8.19 -5.92 13.61
N ARG A 165 8.81 -5.72 14.78
CA ARG A 165 8.90 -4.40 15.41
C ARG A 165 9.76 -3.45 14.59
N GLU A 166 10.96 -3.89 14.21
CA GLU A 166 11.85 -3.06 13.40
C GLU A 166 11.32 -2.89 11.97
N PHE A 167 10.72 -3.95 11.40
CA PHE A 167 10.07 -3.88 10.10
C PHE A 167 8.95 -2.83 10.11
N ALA A 168 7.99 -2.92 11.04
CA ALA A 168 6.87 -2.00 11.12
C ALA A 168 7.33 -0.55 11.41
N ARG A 169 8.37 -0.37 12.24
CA ARG A 169 8.93 0.96 12.51
C ARG A 169 9.46 1.63 11.24
N ARG A 170 10.18 0.89 10.39
CA ARG A 170 10.76 1.42 9.15
C ARG A 170 9.73 1.52 8.03
N TYR A 171 8.81 0.57 7.92
CA TYR A 171 7.81 0.50 6.87
C TYR A 171 6.65 1.48 7.10
N ASN A 172 6.10 1.52 8.32
CA ASN A 172 4.94 2.35 8.67
C ASN A 172 5.32 3.68 9.35
N GLY A 173 6.58 3.84 9.73
CA GLY A 173 7.11 5.02 10.40
C GLY A 173 7.06 4.94 11.94
N PRO A 174 7.59 5.96 12.65
CA PRO A 174 7.83 5.91 14.09
C PRO A 174 6.57 5.74 14.95
N ALA A 175 5.40 6.08 14.41
CA ALA A 175 4.11 5.94 15.08
C ALA A 175 3.46 4.56 14.89
N PHE A 176 4.14 3.57 14.28
CA PHE A 176 3.59 2.24 13.98
C PHE A 176 2.92 1.57 15.20
N ALA A 177 3.52 1.71 16.39
CA ALA A 177 3.04 1.08 17.61
C ALA A 177 1.64 1.56 18.03
N ARG A 178 1.20 2.76 17.62
CA ARG A 178 -0.15 3.26 17.93
C ARG A 178 -1.26 2.42 17.31
N ASN A 179 -0.96 1.74 16.20
CA ASN A 179 -1.90 0.87 15.49
C ASN A 179 -1.45 -0.61 15.55
N GLU A 180 -0.52 -0.93 16.45
CA GLU A 180 0.00 -2.28 16.72
C GLU A 180 0.42 -3.05 15.46
N TYR A 181 1.01 -2.33 14.48
CA TYR A 181 1.42 -2.93 13.20
C TYR A 181 2.33 -4.15 13.39
N ASP A 182 3.28 -4.06 14.31
CA ASP A 182 4.20 -5.14 14.65
C ASP A 182 3.48 -6.40 15.16
N LYS A 183 2.60 -6.25 16.15
CA LYS A 183 1.82 -7.37 16.71
C LYS A 183 0.91 -7.99 15.65
N ARG A 184 0.18 -7.14 14.90
CA ARG A 184 -0.74 -7.58 13.85
C ARG A 184 -0.02 -8.36 12.75
N MET A 185 1.17 -7.92 12.34
CA MET A 185 2.00 -8.64 11.36
C MET A 185 2.50 -9.98 11.93
N ALA A 186 2.97 -10.01 13.18
CA ALA A 186 3.40 -11.24 13.83
C ALA A 186 2.28 -12.28 13.93
N GLU A 187 1.08 -11.85 14.34
CA GLU A 187 -0.10 -12.70 14.42
C GLU A 187 -0.55 -13.19 13.04
N ALA A 188 -0.56 -12.30 12.04
CA ALA A 188 -0.89 -12.65 10.67
C ALA A 188 0.08 -13.68 10.09
N TYR A 189 1.38 -13.52 10.35
CA TYR A 189 2.40 -14.47 9.95
C TYR A 189 2.12 -15.88 10.50
N GLN A 190 1.82 -15.98 11.79
CA GLN A 190 1.51 -17.27 12.43
C GLN A 190 0.27 -17.94 11.83
N ARG A 191 -0.76 -17.17 11.46
CA ARG A 191 -1.94 -17.69 10.77
C ARG A 191 -1.60 -18.20 9.37
N TRP A 192 -0.86 -17.40 8.60
CA TRP A 192 -0.48 -17.76 7.22
C TRP A 192 0.45 -18.96 7.18
N GLN A 193 1.36 -19.10 8.14
CA GLN A 193 2.21 -20.28 8.24
C GLN A 193 1.38 -21.57 8.34
N LYS A 194 0.42 -21.61 9.27
CA LYS A 194 -0.48 -22.76 9.45
C LYS A 194 -1.36 -23.00 8.22
N GLN A 195 -1.90 -21.94 7.62
CA GLN A 195 -2.77 -22.03 6.46
C GLN A 195 -2.03 -22.57 5.23
N LEU A 196 -0.82 -22.07 4.96
CA LEU A 196 0.01 -22.56 3.86
C LEU A 196 0.47 -24.00 4.08
N ASP A 197 0.81 -24.38 5.31
CA ASP A 197 1.16 -25.78 5.63
C ASP A 197 -0.04 -26.72 5.41
N THR A 198 -1.25 -26.25 5.70
CA THR A 198 -2.49 -27.00 5.44
C THR A 198 -2.72 -27.16 3.94
N LEU A 199 -2.57 -26.08 3.17
CA LEU A 199 -2.69 -26.11 1.70
C LEU A 199 -1.66 -27.05 1.05
N LYS A 200 -0.42 -27.06 1.54
CA LYS A 200 0.63 -27.98 1.06
C LYS A 200 0.33 -29.45 1.32
N ARG A 201 -0.36 -29.77 2.42
CA ARG A 201 -0.75 -31.16 2.75
C ARG A 201 -1.96 -31.65 1.96
N ALA A 202 -2.76 -30.72 1.44
CA ALA A 202 -3.98 -31.01 0.68
C ALA A 202 -3.74 -31.09 -0.84
N ALA A 203 -2.56 -30.65 -1.32
CA ALA A 203 -2.11 -30.74 -2.71
C ALA A 203 -1.29 -32.02 -2.92
#